data_AF-A0A953NGS5-F1
#
_entry.id   AF-A0A953NGS5-F1
#
_cell.length_a   1.000
_cell.length_b   1.000
_cell.length_c   1.000
_cell.angle_alpha   90.00
_cell.angle_beta   90.00
_cell.angle_gamma   90.00
#
_symmetry.space_group_name_H-M   'P 1'
#
loop_
_entity.id
_entity.type
_entity.pdbx_description
1 polymer ?
#
loop_
_entity_poly.entity_id
_entity_poly.type
_entity_poly.pdbx_seq_one_letter_code
_entity_poly.pdbx_strand_id
1 'polypeptide(L)' 'MNTKTNIKEKEKITKNSKKWTIISVIFIILFFAILAVLIAYVADFIRFKDSLDDGLLWTFDQRKHGLFNFWNK' A
#
# COMPACT_ATOMS: atom_id res chain seq x y z
N MET A 1 11.26 49.91 7.44
CA MET A 1 9.96 49.36 7.01
C MET A 1 10.19 47.99 6.37
N ASN A 2 10.27 46.89 7.15
CA ASN A 2 10.54 45.54 6.60
C ASN A 2 10.10 44.37 7.50
N THR A 3 9.39 44.62 8.60
CA THR A 3 9.04 43.61 9.60
C THR A 3 7.73 42.89 9.30
N LYS A 4 6.78 43.52 8.59
CA LYS A 4 5.47 42.92 8.26
C LYS A 4 5.51 41.85 7.16
N THR A 5 6.51 41.91 6.27
CA THR A 5 6.73 40.95 5.18
C THR A 5 7.26 39.61 5.74
N ASN A 6 8.21 39.67 6.66
CA ASN A 6 8.81 38.48 7.30
C ASN A 6 7.81 37.67 8.15
N ILE A 7 6.83 38.32 8.79
CA ILE A 7 5.83 37.64 9.64
C ILE A 7 4.82 36.83 8.80
N LYS A 8 4.33 37.40 7.69
CA LYS A 8 3.38 36.73 6.81
C LYS A 8 3.97 35.49 6.12
N GLU A 9 5.27 35.49 5.84
CA GLU A 9 5.95 34.37 5.21
C GLU A 9 6.13 33.20 6.18
N LYS A 10 6.51 33.47 7.44
CA LYS A 10 6.61 32.44 8.50
C LYS A 10 5.25 31.82 8.85
N GLU A 11 4.16 32.58 8.85
CA GLU A 11 2.81 32.01 9.04
C GLU A 11 2.36 31.12 7.88
N LYS A 12 2.74 31.44 6.64
CA LYS A 12 2.35 30.63 5.47
C LYS A 12 3.09 29.29 5.40
N ILE A 13 4.37 29.28 5.76
CA ILE A 13 5.22 28.07 5.80
C ILE A 13 4.74 27.11 6.90
N THR A 14 4.34 27.65 8.06
CA THR A 14 3.86 26.85 9.20
C THR A 14 2.43 26.31 9.03
N LYS A 15 1.57 26.97 8.25
CA LYS A 15 0.22 26.48 7.94
C LYS A 15 0.19 25.36 6.90
N ASN A 16 1.16 25.33 5.98
CA ASN A 16 1.23 24.30 4.93
C ASN A 16 1.77 22.96 5.45
N SER A 17 2.64 22.93 6.47
CA SER A 17 3.23 21.69 6.98
C SER A 17 2.20 20.72 7.59
N LYS A 18 1.15 21.23 8.24
CA LYS A 18 0.12 20.38 8.88
C LYS A 18 -0.72 19.56 7.89
N LYS A 19 -0.94 20.07 6.67
CA LYS A 19 -1.70 19.34 5.64
C LYS A 19 -0.92 18.15 5.08
N TRP A 20 0.39 18.33 4.90
CA TRP A 20 1.28 17.26 4.45
C TRP A 20 1.38 16.13 5.47
N THR A 21 1.42 16.45 6.77
CA THR A 21 1.42 15.43 7.82
C THR A 21 0.19 14.52 7.75
N ILE A 22 -1.01 15.08 7.55
CA ILE A 22 -2.25 14.30 7.47
C ILE A 22 -2.24 13.38 6.23
N ILE A 23 -1.82 13.91 5.09
CA ILE A 23 -1.68 13.14 3.84
C ILE A 23 -0.68 12.00 4.02
N SER A 24 0.47 12.25 4.64
CA SER A 24 1.48 11.21 4.91
C SER A 24 0.95 10.11 5.82
N VAL A 25 0.17 10.45 6.86
CA VAL A 25 -0.44 9.45 7.75
C VAL A 25 -1.43 8.57 6.99
N ILE A 26 -2.29 9.15 6.16
CA ILE A 26 -3.24 8.39 5.33
C ILE A 26 -2.50 7.46 4.37
N PHE A 27 -1.43 7.96 3.73
CA PHE A 27 -0.62 7.19 2.81
C PHE A 27 0.06 6.00 3.51
N ILE A 28 0.59 6.21 4.72
CA ILE A 28 1.20 5.15 5.52
C ILE A 28 0.17 4.07 5.88
N ILE A 29 -1.03 4.45 6.30
CA ILE A 29 -2.11 3.49 6.61
C ILE A 29 -2.48 2.67 5.36
N LEU A 30 -2.64 3.34 4.22
CA LEU A 30 -2.92 2.67 2.95
C LEU A 30 -1.80 1.71 2.55
N PHE A 31 -0.55 2.14 2.72
CA PHE A 31 0.64 1.32 2.45
C PHE A 31 0.67 0.06 3.32
N PHE A 32 0.40 0.19 4.62
CA PHE A 32 0.32 -0.96 5.53
C PHE A 32 -0.84 -1.90 5.19
N ALA A 33 -1.99 -1.37 4.77
CA ALA A 33 -3.11 -2.19 4.33
C ALA A 33 -2.75 -3.03 3.09
N ILE A 34 -2.10 -2.42 2.10
CA ILE A 34 -1.63 -3.13 0.89
C ILE A 34 -0.60 -4.20 1.25
N LEU A 35 0.35 -3.88 2.14
CA LEU A 35 1.34 -4.85 2.64
C LEU A 35 0.68 -6.04 3.34
N ALA A 36 -0.34 -5.79 4.18
CA ALA A 36 -1.06 -6.86 4.86
C ALA A 36 -1.76 -7.79 3.86
N VAL A 37 -2.38 -7.24 2.83
CA VAL A 37 -3.01 -8.03 1.75
C VAL A 37 -1.96 -8.84 0.97
N LEU A 38 -0.81 -8.25 0.65
CA LEU A 38 0.30 -8.95 0.00
C LEU A 38 0.81 -10.14 0.83
N ILE A 39 1.03 -9.93 2.13
CA ILE A 39 1.48 -10.99 3.04
C ILE A 39 0.42 -12.09 3.14
N ALA A 40 -0.86 -11.73 3.25
CA ALA A 40 -1.95 -12.71 3.24
C ALA A 40 -1.97 -13.54 1.95
N TYR A 41 -1.73 -12.90 0.80
CA TYR A 41 -1.63 -13.57 -0.50
C TYR A 41 -0.49 -14.59 -0.55
N VAL A 42 0.70 -14.20 -0.08
CA VAL A 42 1.86 -15.10 -0.02
C VAL A 42 1.65 -16.22 1.00
N ALA A 43 1.05 -15.92 2.15
CA ALA A 43 0.75 -16.92 3.17
C ALA A 43 -0.27 -17.96 2.68
N ASP A 44 -1.33 -17.53 1.98
CA ASP A 44 -2.31 -18.42 1.34
C ASP A 44 -1.62 -19.31 0.29
N PHE A 45 -0.74 -18.74 -0.54
CA PHE A 45 0.06 -19.53 -1.49
C PHE A 45 0.89 -20.60 -0.80
N ILE A 46 1.68 -20.23 0.21
CA ILE A 46 2.58 -21.16 0.92
C ILE A 46 1.79 -22.24 1.63
N ARG A 47 0.67 -21.89 2.28
CA ARG A 47 -0.17 -22.84 3.02
C ARG A 47 -0.75 -23.91 2.10
N PHE A 48 -1.18 -23.52 0.91
CA PHE A 48 -1.83 -24.45 -0.02
C PHE A 48 -0.87 -25.01 -1.07
N LYS A 49 0.41 -24.59 -1.14
CA LYS A 49 1.35 -24.89 -2.26
C LYS A 49 1.43 -26.36 -2.68
N ASP A 50 1.31 -27.28 -1.72
CA ASP A 50 1.37 -28.73 -1.95
C ASP A 50 -0.01 -29.41 -1.90
N SER A 51 -1.08 -28.65 -1.68
CA SER A 51 -2.46 -29.10 -1.72
C SER A 51 -3.10 -28.83 -3.09
N LEU A 52 -3.94 -29.78 -3.51
CA LEU A 52 -4.83 -29.66 -4.66
C LEU A 52 -6.09 -28.81 -4.34
N ASP A 53 -6.26 -28.39 -3.09
CA ASP A 53 -7.41 -27.61 -2.65
C ASP A 53 -7.29 -26.14 -3.06
N ASP A 54 -8.43 -25.50 -3.31
CA ASP A 54 -8.44 -24.05 -3.52
C ASP A 54 -8.15 -23.30 -2.22
N GLY A 55 -7.28 -22.29 -2.31
CA GLY A 55 -7.01 -21.36 -1.21
C GLY A 55 -8.11 -20.32 -1.09
N LEU A 56 -8.07 -19.53 -0.01
CA LEU A 56 -9.07 -18.48 0.22
C LEU A 56 -8.94 -17.34 -0.80
N LEU A 57 -7.70 -17.06 -1.23
CA LEU A 57 -7.37 -15.97 -2.14
C LEU A 57 -6.94 -16.48 -3.51
N TRP A 58 -6.44 -17.72 -3.59
CA TRP A 58 -5.83 -18.25 -4.80
C TRP A 58 -6.29 -19.67 -5.12
N THR A 59 -6.88 -19.89 -6.30
CA THR A 59 -7.29 -21.24 -6.72
C THR A 59 -6.09 -22.08 -7.13
N PHE A 60 -6.24 -23.40 -7.10
CA PHE A 60 -5.19 -24.35 -7.46
C PHE A 60 -4.59 -24.08 -8.85
N ASP A 61 -5.42 -23.82 -9.85
CA ASP A 61 -4.95 -23.51 -11.22
C ASP A 61 -4.18 -22.20 -11.28
N GLN A 62 -4.66 -21.17 -10.59
CA GLN A 62 -3.97 -19.88 -10.57
C GLN A 62 -2.61 -19.97 -9.87
N ARG A 63 -2.44 -20.89 -8.90
CA ARG A 63 -1.14 -21.17 -8.24
C ARG A 63 -0.14 -21.86 -9.17
N LYS A 64 -0.62 -22.70 -10.08
CA LYS A 64 0.21 -23.37 -11.09
C LYS A 64 0.62 -22.46 -12.26
N HIS A 65 -0.30 -21.61 -12.72
CA HIS A 65 -0.09 -20.79 -13.92
C HIS A 65 0.27 -19.33 -13.63
N GLY A 66 0.27 -18.94 -12.33
CA GLY A 66 0.49 -17.57 -11.89
C GLY A 66 -0.76 -16.71 -12.01
N LEU A 67 -0.78 -15.60 -11.27
CA LEU A 67 -1.92 -14.66 -11.18
C LEU A 67 -2.35 -14.06 -12.52
N PHE A 68 -1.42 -13.91 -13.45
CA PHE A 68 -1.64 -13.28 -14.76
C PHE A 68 -1.69 -14.30 -15.91
N ASN A 69 -1.70 -15.60 -15.61
CA ASN A 69 -1.79 -16.67 -16.59
C ASN A 69 -0.83 -16.49 -17.79
N PHE A 70 0.38 -15.96 -17.53
CA PHE A 70 1.36 -15.59 -18.57
C PHE A 70 1.82 -16.78 -19.42
N TRP A 71 1.61 -18.00 -18.92
CA TRP A 71 2.08 -19.24 -19.52
C TRP A 71 0.97 -20.05 -20.21
N ASN A 72 -0.15 -19.41 -20.55
CA ASN A 72 -1.20 -20.00 -21.38
C ASN A 72 -0.86 -19.80 -22.87
N LYS A 73 0.11 -20.56 -23.39
CA LYS A 73 0.37 -20.69 -24.82
C LYS A 73 0.69 -22.13 -25.18
#